data_AF-A0A6G3XLN9-F1
#
_entry.id   AF-A0A6G3XLN9-F1
#
_cell.length_a   1.000
_cell.length_b   1.000
_cell.length_c   1.000
_cell.angle_alpha   90.00
_cell.angle_beta   90.00
_cell.angle_gamma   90.00
#
_symmetry.space_group_name_H-M   'P 1'
#
loop_
_entity.id
_entity.type
_entity.pdbx_description
1 polymer ?
#
loop_
_entity_poly.entity_id
_entity_poly.type
_entity_poly.pdbx_seq_one_letter_code
_entity_poly.pdbx_strand_id
1 'polypeptide(L)' 'DFLIVETQVLKVHADPRIIVSGSQHIDPAAWSPLIYNFRHYYGLGPELGHSFRSQTA' A
#
# COMPACT_ATOMS: atom_id res chain seq x y z
N ASP A 1 5.44 19.12 22.39
CA ASP A 1 5.55 17.68 22.69
C ASP A 1 4.88 16.86 21.60
N PHE A 2 5.42 15.69 21.28
CA PHE A 2 4.78 14.74 20.37
C PHE A 2 4.20 13.58 21.17
N LEU A 3 3.11 13.00 20.66
CA LEU A 3 2.46 11.83 21.22
C LEU A 3 2.50 10.69 20.20
N ILE A 4 2.55 9.46 20.69
CA ILE A 4 2.46 8.24 19.88
C ILE A 4 1.30 7.41 20.41
N VAL A 5 0.52 6.82 19.51
CA VAL A 5 -0.55 5.88 19.83
C VAL A 5 -0.27 4.56 19.12
N GLU A 6 -0.30 3.46 19.86
CA GLU A 6 -0.21 2.10 19.33
C GLU A 6 -1.58 1.43 19.44
N THR A 7 -1.99 0.70 18.39
CA THR A 7 -3.27 -0.02 18.36
C THR A 7 -3.13 -1.33 17.59
N GLN A 8 -4.03 -2.28 17.85
CA GLN A 8 -4.10 -3.54 17.12
C GLN A 8 -4.99 -3.40 15.87
N VAL A 9 -4.49 -3.86 14.72
CA VAL A 9 -5.30 -4.00 13.50
C VAL A 9 -6.25 -5.18 13.65
N LEU A 10 -7.55 -4.93 13.62
CA LEU A 10 -8.57 -5.98 13.71
C LEU A 10 -9.07 -6.45 12.35
N LYS A 11 -9.13 -5.53 11.38
CA LYS A 11 -9.62 -5.82 10.03
C LYS A 11 -9.08 -4.80 9.04
N VAL A 12 -8.80 -5.26 7.82
CA VAL A 12 -8.48 -4.41 6.67
C VAL A 12 -9.65 -4.52 5.69
N HIS A 13 -10.12 -3.37 5.24
CA HIS A 13 -11.14 -3.27 4.20
C HIS A 13 -10.49 -2.67 2.96
N ALA A 14 -10.77 -3.25 1.80
CA ALA A 14 -10.25 -2.79 0.53
C ALA A 14 -11.33 -2.90 -0.54
N ASP A 15 -11.31 -1.98 -1.49
CA ASP A 15 -12.17 -2.05 -2.67
C ASP A 15 -11.77 -3.28 -3.50
N PRO A 16 -12.70 -4.15 -3.92
CA PRO A 16 -12.37 -5.34 -4.69
C PRO A 16 -11.58 -5.05 -5.97
N ARG A 17 -11.70 -3.84 -6.55
CA ARG A 17 -10.98 -3.44 -7.76
C ARG A 17 -9.48 -3.28 -7.58
N ILE A 18 -9.00 -3.15 -6.34
CA ILE A 18 -7.57 -3.00 -6.02
C ILE A 18 -6.97 -4.29 -5.43
N ILE A 19 -7.73 -5.38 -5.43
CA ILE A 19 -7.26 -6.68 -4.94
C ILE A 19 -6.72 -7.51 -6.10
N VAL A 20 -5.51 -8.05 -5.94
CA VAL A 20 -4.96 -9.04 -6.88
C VAL A 20 -5.85 -10.28 -6.85
N SER A 21 -6.40 -10.64 -8.01
CA SER A 21 -7.37 -11.72 -8.18
C SER A 21 -6.95 -13.02 -7.48
N GLY A 22 -7.86 -13.61 -6.71
CA GLY A 22 -7.63 -14.86 -5.99
C GLY A 22 -6.73 -14.72 -4.75
N SER A 23 -6.41 -13.50 -4.30
CA SER A 23 -5.56 -13.26 -3.15
C SER A 23 -6.14 -12.22 -2.19
N GLN A 24 -5.38 -11.92 -1.13
CA GLN A 24 -5.65 -10.80 -0.22
C GLN A 24 -4.61 -9.68 -0.37
N HIS A 25 -3.87 -9.65 -1.48
CA HIS A 25 -2.85 -8.64 -1.76
C HIS A 25 -3.45 -7.45 -2.51
N ILE A 26 -2.94 -6.27 -2.21
CA ILE A 26 -3.28 -5.03 -2.91
C ILE A 26 -2.43 -4.96 -4.18
N ASP A 27 -3.04 -4.65 -5.30
CA ASP A 27 -2.35 -4.19 -6.51
C ASP A 27 -1.87 -2.74 -6.27
N PRO A 28 -0.56 -2.49 -6.15
CA PRO A 28 -0.05 -1.15 -5.84
C PRO A 28 -0.34 -0.14 -6.96
N ALA A 29 -0.40 -0.58 -8.21
CA ALA A 29 -0.68 0.28 -9.36
C ALA A 29 -2.16 0.69 -9.39
N ALA A 30 -3.07 -0.25 -9.10
CA ALA A 30 -4.50 0.05 -9.00
C ALA A 30 -4.83 0.91 -7.77
N TRP A 31 -4.12 0.69 -6.65
CA TRP A 31 -4.28 1.49 -5.43
C TRP A 31 -3.74 2.91 -5.56
N SER A 32 -2.57 3.09 -6.21
CA SER A 32 -1.91 4.38 -6.46
C SER A 32 -1.92 5.36 -5.27
N PRO A 33 -1.26 5.01 -4.16
CA PRO A 33 -1.25 5.82 -2.94
C PRO A 33 -0.58 7.18 -3.14
N LEU A 34 -1.01 8.14 -2.31
CA LEU A 34 -0.36 9.44 -2.17
C LEU A 34 0.82 9.34 -1.21
N ILE A 35 2.02 9.63 -1.69
CA ILE A 35 3.25 9.63 -0.89
C ILE A 35 3.56 11.05 -0.43
N TYR A 36 3.65 11.24 0.89
CA TYR A 36 4.12 12.48 1.49
C TYR A 36 5.64 12.44 1.66
N ASN A 37 6.34 13.38 1.03
CA ASN A 37 7.78 13.52 1.13
C ASN A 37 8.16 15.00 1.28
N PHE A 38 8.74 15.36 2.43
CA PHE A 38 9.15 16.74 2.77
C PHE A 38 8.12 17.84 2.43
N ARG A 39 6.85 17.67 2.79
CA ARG A 39 5.73 18.61 2.50
C ARG A 39 5.25 18.65 1.06
N HIS A 40 5.70 17.72 0.23
CA HIS A 40 5.21 17.53 -1.12
C HIS A 40 4.48 16.19 -1.23
N TYR A 41 3.48 16.15 -2.12
CA TYR A 41 2.68 14.96 -2.38
C TYR A 41 3.02 14.42 -3.77
N TYR A 42 3.26 13.11 -3.84
CA TYR A 42 3.62 12.41 -5.06
C TYR A 42 2.71 11.20 -5.27
N GLY A 43 2.48 10.84 -6.53
CA GLY A 43 1.96 9.51 -6.88
C GLY A 43 3.10 8.50 -7.03
N LEU A 44 2.74 7.23 -7.27
CA LEU A 44 3.71 6.21 -7.63
C LEU A 44 4.25 6.43 -9.05
N GLY A 45 5.53 6.10 -9.26
CA GLY A 45 6.08 5.84 -10.58
C GLY A 45 5.89 4.38 -11.02
N PRO A 46 6.45 3.98 -12.16
CA PRO A 46 6.49 2.57 -12.56
C PRO A 46 7.19 1.71 -11.51
N GLU A 47 6.70 0.48 -11.31
CA GLU A 47 7.39 -0.49 -10.47
C GLU A 47 8.76 -0.84 -11.07
N LEU A 48 9.77 -0.93 -10.20
CA LEU A 48 11.15 -1.24 -10.59
C LEU A 48 11.59 -2.67 -10.23
N GLY A 49 10.76 -3.39 -9.47
CA GLY A 49 10.98 -4.79 -9.09
C GLY A 49 10.43 -5.11 -7.71
N HIS A 50 10.45 -6.40 -7.38
CA HIS A 50 9.95 -6.93 -6.11
C HIS A 50 11.01 -7.80 -5.40
N SER A 51 10.89 -7.93 -4.08
CA SER A 51 11.76 -8.82 -3.30
C SER A 51 11.37 -10.28 -3.43
N PHE A 52 12.25 -11.20 -3.05
CA PHE A 52 11.99 -12.65 -3.03
C PHE A 52 10.80 -13.07 -2.15
N ARG A 53 10.33 -12.19 -1.25
CA ARG A 53 9.18 -12.45 -0.37
C ARG A 53 7.85 -12.07 -1.02
N SER A 54 7.87 -11.40 -2.17
CA SER A 54 6.63 -11.01 -2.84
C SER A 54 5.85 -12.25 -3.26
N GLN A 55 4.54 -12.22 -3.01
CA GLN A 55 3.60 -13.24 -3.47
C GLN A 55 2.80 -12.76 -4.68
N THR A 56 3.10 -11.56 -5.17
CA THR A 56 2.53 -10.92 -6.35
C THR A 56 3.65 -10.58 -7.33
N ALA A 57 3.38 -10.71 -8.62
CA ALA A 57 4.32 -10.40 -9.70
C ALA A 57 4.27 -8.92 -10.05
#